data_AF-A0A2P0W8B4-F1
#
_entry.id   AF-A0A2P0W8B4-F1
#
_cell.length_a   1.000
_cell.length_b   1.000
_cell.length_c   1.000
_cell.angle_alpha   90.00
_cell.angle_beta   90.00
_cell.angle_gamma   90.00
#
_symmetry.space_group_name_H-M   'P 1'
#
loop_
_entity.id
_entity.type
_entity.pdbx_description
1 polymer ?
#
loop_
_entity_poly.entity_id
_entity_poly.type
_entity_poly.pdbx_seq_one_letter_code
_entity_poly.pdbx_strand_id
1 'polypeptide(L)'
;GLSVLFGNLAPQGGIIKVGAVDPSVGSSFTGPAICFDSQDDALYGIANGKVKEGHVVIIRYEGPKGGPGMPEMLAPTSQIVGMGLGAKVALITDGRFSGASRGISIGHVSPEAAEGGPIAFVQNGDIVNIDLANRTLNLQISEEEFAARKQQWKGFEPKVKTG
;
A
#
# COMPACT_ATOMS: atom_id res chain seq x y z
N GLY A 1 11.66 -13.99 -7.40
CA GLY A 1 12.15 -13.96 -6.01
C GLY A 1 11.29 -13.04 -5.15
N LEU A 2 11.54 -13.04 -3.84
CA LEU A 2 11.05 -12.01 -2.90
C LEU A 2 12.08 -10.89 -2.80
N SER A 3 11.62 -9.67 -2.53
CA SER A 3 12.48 -8.51 -2.23
C SER A 3 11.90 -7.71 -1.08
N VAL A 4 12.79 -7.08 -0.32
CA VAL A 4 12.45 -6.11 0.72
C VAL A 4 12.71 -4.72 0.14
N LEU A 5 11.73 -3.83 0.26
CA LEU A 5 11.84 -2.42 -0.14
C LEU A 5 11.95 -1.55 1.11
N PHE A 6 12.82 -0.53 1.07
CA PHE A 6 12.97 0.45 2.15
C PHE A 6 12.74 1.87 1.64
N GLY A 7 12.46 2.82 2.50
CA GLY A 7 12.36 4.22 2.11
C GLY A 7 11.52 5.01 3.09
N ASN A 8 11.22 6.27 2.79
CA ASN A 8 10.49 7.12 3.72
C ASN A 8 9.06 6.61 4.00
N LEU A 9 8.46 5.83 3.08
CA LEU A 9 7.13 5.26 3.25
C LEU A 9 7.16 3.94 4.03
N ALA A 10 8.28 3.22 3.99
CA ALA A 10 8.49 1.94 4.68
C ALA A 10 9.87 1.89 5.35
N PRO A 11 10.10 2.67 6.42
CA PRO A 11 11.43 2.79 7.04
C PRO A 11 11.87 1.51 7.73
N GLN A 12 10.94 0.62 8.11
CA GLN A 12 11.25 -0.72 8.63
C GLN A 12 11.05 -1.84 7.59
N GLY A 13 10.80 -1.46 6.33
CA GLY A 13 10.67 -2.37 5.22
C GLY A 13 9.24 -2.62 4.77
N GLY A 14 9.11 -3.07 3.52
CA GLY A 14 7.91 -3.64 2.92
C GLY A 14 8.30 -4.79 1.99
N ILE A 15 7.41 -5.76 1.79
CA ILE A 15 7.70 -7.00 1.07
C ILE A 15 6.98 -7.04 -0.26
N ILE A 16 7.73 -7.35 -1.33
CA ILE A 16 7.19 -7.60 -2.66
C ILE A 16 7.66 -8.93 -3.22
N LYS A 17 6.76 -9.64 -3.88
CA LYS A 17 7.09 -10.83 -4.68
C LYS A 17 7.42 -10.40 -6.11
N VAL A 18 8.67 -9.98 -6.33
CA VAL A 18 9.17 -9.53 -7.65
C VAL A 18 8.90 -10.56 -8.75
N GLY A 19 8.95 -11.86 -8.43
CA GLY A 19 8.63 -12.92 -9.41
C GLY A 19 7.17 -12.99 -9.85
N ALA A 20 6.27 -12.23 -9.22
CA ALA A 20 4.86 -12.12 -9.60
C ALA A 20 4.53 -10.78 -10.28
N VAL A 21 5.54 -9.90 -10.46
CA VAL A 21 5.43 -8.65 -11.21
C VAL A 21 5.61 -8.94 -12.69
N ASP A 22 4.77 -8.34 -13.53
CA ASP A 22 4.87 -8.49 -14.98
C ASP A 22 6.15 -7.81 -15.50
N PRO A 23 6.95 -8.45 -16.37
CA PRO A 23 8.17 -7.86 -16.90
C PRO A 23 7.99 -6.51 -17.61
N SER A 24 6.79 -6.25 -18.17
CA SER A 24 6.46 -4.98 -18.83
C SER A 24 6.45 -3.77 -17.89
N VAL A 25 6.33 -3.99 -16.57
CA VAL A 25 6.44 -2.93 -15.55
C VAL A 25 7.85 -2.33 -15.53
N GLY A 26 8.87 -3.10 -15.93
CA GLY A 26 10.26 -2.65 -15.89
C GLY A 26 10.81 -2.55 -14.47
N SER A 27 11.70 -1.58 -14.25
CA SER A 27 12.46 -1.43 -13.00
C SER A 27 11.79 -0.55 -11.94
N SER A 28 10.76 0.23 -12.31
CA SER A 28 10.11 1.16 -11.39
C SER A 28 8.66 1.43 -11.77
N PHE A 29 7.86 1.80 -10.79
CA PHE A 29 6.48 2.25 -10.98
C PHE A 29 6.27 3.51 -10.15
N THR A 30 5.71 4.56 -10.75
CA THR A 30 5.42 5.82 -10.06
C THR A 30 4.02 6.29 -10.42
N GLY A 31 3.26 6.73 -9.42
CA GLY A 31 1.89 7.16 -9.66
C GLY A 31 1.24 7.86 -8.48
N PRO A 32 0.09 8.52 -8.73
CA PRO A 32 -0.69 9.15 -7.67
C PRO A 32 -1.35 8.11 -6.78
N ALA A 33 -1.32 8.38 -5.47
CA ALA A 33 -1.93 7.54 -4.47
C ALA A 33 -3.45 7.63 -4.51
N ILE A 34 -4.10 6.49 -4.27
CA ILE A 34 -5.52 6.41 -3.95
C ILE A 34 -5.69 5.60 -2.66
N CYS A 35 -6.12 6.26 -1.60
CA CYS A 35 -6.12 5.73 -0.25
C CYS A 35 -7.47 5.16 0.17
N PHE A 36 -7.41 4.04 0.88
CA PHE A 36 -8.50 3.34 1.52
C PHE A 36 -8.08 2.91 2.93
N ASP A 37 -9.00 3.05 3.90
CA ASP A 37 -8.75 2.77 5.31
C ASP A 37 -9.20 1.35 5.72
N SER A 38 -9.65 0.56 4.76
CA SER A 38 -9.99 -0.85 4.93
C SER A 38 -9.93 -1.60 3.59
N GLN A 39 -9.80 -2.93 3.67
CA GLN A 39 -9.96 -3.81 2.53
C GLN A 39 -11.33 -3.63 1.84
N ASP A 40 -12.41 -3.52 2.62
CA ASP A 40 -13.77 -3.40 2.08
C ASP A 40 -13.95 -2.11 1.27
N ASP A 41 -13.41 -0.98 1.77
CA ASP A 41 -13.41 0.29 1.03
C ASP A 41 -12.61 0.20 -0.26
N ALA A 42 -11.47 -0.51 -0.23
CA ALA A 42 -10.66 -0.73 -1.41
C ALA A 42 -11.40 -1.57 -2.45
N LEU A 43 -12.04 -2.67 -2.04
CA LEU A 43 -12.85 -3.51 -2.93
C LEU A 43 -14.00 -2.74 -3.56
N TYR A 44 -14.72 -1.95 -2.76
CA TYR A 44 -15.79 -1.10 -3.26
C TYR A 44 -15.26 -0.03 -4.24
N GLY A 45 -14.15 0.63 -3.89
CA GLY A 45 -13.53 1.65 -4.73
C GLY A 45 -13.01 1.10 -6.07
N ILE A 46 -12.40 -0.09 -6.06
CA ILE A 46 -11.94 -0.78 -7.27
C ILE A 46 -13.13 -1.14 -8.15
N ALA A 47 -14.15 -1.80 -7.58
CA ALA A 47 -15.34 -2.25 -8.32
C ALA A 47 -16.12 -1.08 -8.96
N ASN A 48 -16.18 0.08 -8.30
CA ASN A 48 -16.83 1.28 -8.82
C ASN A 48 -15.93 2.13 -9.74
N GLY A 49 -14.74 1.62 -10.10
CA GLY A 49 -13.84 2.26 -11.03
C GLY A 49 -13.18 3.54 -10.50
N LYS A 50 -13.08 3.71 -9.18
CA LYS A 50 -12.31 4.82 -8.57
C LYS A 50 -10.81 4.66 -8.83
N VAL A 51 -10.34 3.42 -8.96
CA VAL A 51 -8.96 3.09 -9.32
C VAL A 51 -8.80 3.12 -10.84
N LYS A 52 -7.77 3.81 -11.33
CA LYS A 52 -7.44 3.99 -12.75
C LYS A 52 -6.01 3.52 -13.03
N GLU A 53 -5.71 3.29 -14.31
CA GLU A 53 -4.35 3.05 -14.77
C GLU A 53 -3.39 4.15 -14.29
N GLY A 54 -2.21 3.74 -13.83
CA GLY A 54 -1.19 4.60 -13.23
C GLY A 54 -1.34 4.82 -11.72
N HIS A 55 -2.46 4.43 -11.09
CA HIS A 55 -2.64 4.66 -9.66
C HIS A 55 -1.76 3.74 -8.79
N VAL A 56 -1.44 4.25 -7.60
CA VAL A 56 -0.90 3.47 -6.48
C VAL A 56 -1.98 3.36 -5.40
N VAL A 57 -2.59 2.19 -5.26
CA VAL A 57 -3.63 1.92 -4.26
C VAL A 57 -2.97 1.73 -2.90
N ILE A 58 -3.35 2.54 -1.92
CA ILE A 58 -2.94 2.41 -0.52
C ILE A 58 -4.10 1.82 0.27
N ILE A 59 -3.89 0.67 0.90
CA ILE A 59 -4.85 0.02 1.80
C ILE A 59 -4.19 -0.03 3.17
N ARG A 60 -4.66 0.79 4.12
CA ARG A 60 -4.02 0.96 5.42
C ARG A 60 -4.95 0.57 6.57
N TYR A 61 -4.38 0.42 7.77
CA TYR A 61 -5.06 -0.12 8.95
C TYR A 61 -5.45 -1.60 8.79
N GLU A 62 -4.69 -2.35 8.00
CA GLU A 62 -4.81 -3.80 7.86
C GLU A 62 -3.62 -4.53 8.51
N GLY A 63 -2.79 -3.80 9.26
CA GLY A 63 -1.66 -4.34 10.01
C GLY A 63 -2.06 -5.12 11.28
N PRO A 64 -1.07 -5.59 12.07
CA PRO A 64 -1.30 -6.36 13.29
C PRO A 64 -2.24 -5.70 14.29
N LYS A 65 -2.11 -4.39 14.52
CA LYS A 65 -2.99 -3.63 15.42
C LYS A 65 -4.18 -3.02 14.69
N GLY A 66 -3.98 -2.54 13.47
CA GLY A 66 -5.03 -1.90 12.66
C GLY A 66 -6.18 -2.83 12.32
N GLY A 67 -5.83 -4.03 11.82
CA GLY A 67 -6.76 -5.02 11.27
C GLY A 67 -7.83 -5.47 12.27
N PRO A 68 -7.48 -6.02 13.45
CA PRO A 68 -6.22 -6.57 13.96
C PRO A 68 -5.84 -7.95 13.37
N GLY A 69 -4.67 -8.48 13.73
CA GLY A 69 -4.22 -9.82 13.36
C GLY A 69 -3.63 -9.93 11.94
N MET A 70 -3.49 -8.81 11.24
CA MET A 70 -2.94 -8.72 9.89
C MET A 70 -3.64 -9.67 8.92
N PRO A 71 -4.92 -9.42 8.55
CA PRO A 71 -5.68 -10.29 7.65
C PRO A 71 -5.01 -10.45 6.27
N GLU A 72 -5.19 -11.61 5.66
CA GLU A 72 -4.69 -11.87 4.31
C GLU A 72 -5.67 -11.37 3.24
N MET A 73 -5.15 -10.57 2.31
CA MET A 73 -5.91 -10.01 1.21
C MET A 73 -5.55 -10.68 -0.13
N LEU A 74 -6.55 -11.30 -0.76
CA LEU A 74 -6.46 -11.78 -2.16
C LEU A 74 -7.39 -11.02 -3.10
N ALA A 75 -8.53 -10.55 -2.58
CA ALA A 75 -9.57 -9.95 -3.39
C ALA A 75 -9.14 -8.64 -4.10
N PRO A 76 -8.43 -7.68 -3.45
CA PRO A 76 -8.01 -6.44 -4.13
C PRO A 76 -7.09 -6.70 -5.33
N THR A 77 -6.11 -7.60 -5.17
CA THR A 77 -5.16 -7.94 -6.25
C THR A 77 -5.88 -8.66 -7.39
N SER A 78 -6.81 -9.56 -7.07
CA SER A 78 -7.62 -10.29 -8.04
C SER A 78 -8.54 -9.38 -8.86
N GLN A 79 -9.18 -8.39 -8.23
CA GLN A 79 -10.03 -7.43 -8.93
C GLN A 79 -9.22 -6.55 -9.90
N ILE A 80 -8.07 -6.03 -9.47
CA ILE A 80 -7.18 -5.22 -10.32
C ILE A 80 -6.72 -6.02 -11.54
N VAL A 81 -6.31 -7.28 -11.35
CA VAL A 81 -5.94 -8.16 -12.47
C VAL A 81 -7.14 -8.45 -13.38
N GLY A 82 -8.32 -8.73 -12.82
CA GLY A 82 -9.54 -8.99 -13.59
C GLY A 82 -10.01 -7.79 -14.42
N MET A 83 -9.69 -6.57 -14.01
CA MET A 83 -9.93 -5.33 -14.76
C MET A 83 -8.85 -5.04 -15.83
N GLY A 84 -7.85 -5.93 -16.00
CA GLY A 84 -6.74 -5.72 -16.93
C GLY A 84 -5.72 -4.68 -16.46
N LEU A 85 -5.71 -4.34 -15.16
CA LEU A 85 -4.86 -3.31 -14.57
C LEU A 85 -3.64 -3.87 -13.83
N GLY A 86 -3.39 -5.18 -13.88
CA GLY A 86 -2.36 -5.87 -13.08
C GLY A 86 -0.91 -5.40 -13.27
N ALA A 87 -0.57 -4.88 -14.46
CA ALA A 87 0.74 -4.27 -14.75
C ALA A 87 0.70 -2.72 -14.73
N LYS A 88 -0.48 -2.15 -14.45
CA LYS A 88 -0.79 -0.72 -14.61
C LYS A 88 -1.13 -0.03 -13.30
N VAL A 89 -1.32 -0.80 -12.23
CA VAL A 89 -1.69 -0.32 -10.90
C VAL A 89 -0.85 -1.07 -9.87
N ALA A 90 -0.34 -0.33 -8.89
CA ALA A 90 0.30 -0.89 -7.72
C ALA A 90 -0.66 -0.94 -6.53
N LEU A 91 -0.47 -1.93 -5.65
CA LEU A 91 -1.17 -2.03 -4.37
C LEU A 91 -0.14 -2.07 -3.24
N ILE A 92 -0.36 -1.26 -2.22
CA ILE A 92 0.50 -1.13 -1.04
C ILE A 92 -0.36 -1.29 0.21
N THR A 93 0.12 -2.07 1.18
CA THR A 93 -0.56 -2.24 2.46
C THR A 93 0.39 -2.49 3.63
N ASP A 94 -0.02 -2.08 4.81
CA ASP A 94 0.56 -2.49 6.10
C ASP A 94 0.08 -3.89 6.56
N GLY A 95 -0.93 -4.44 5.89
CA GLY A 95 -1.38 -5.83 6.02
C GLY A 95 -0.55 -6.83 5.20
N ARG A 96 -1.15 -7.96 4.84
CA ARG A 96 -0.49 -8.97 3.99
C ARG A 96 -1.32 -9.32 2.76
N PHE A 97 -0.65 -9.53 1.63
CA PHE A 97 -1.26 -10.08 0.43
C PHE A 97 -1.06 -11.60 0.38
N SER A 98 -2.03 -12.30 -0.20
CA SER A 98 -1.94 -13.76 -0.37
C SER A 98 -0.78 -14.16 -1.28
N GLY A 99 -0.18 -15.33 -1.05
CA GLY A 99 0.89 -15.88 -1.89
C GLY A 99 0.51 -16.11 -3.36
N ALA A 100 -0.80 -16.18 -3.64
CA ALA A 100 -1.37 -16.25 -4.98
C ALA A 100 -1.46 -14.89 -5.70
N SER A 101 -1.20 -13.77 -5.00
CA SER A 101 -1.27 -12.42 -5.55
C SER A 101 -0.25 -12.22 -6.68
N ARG A 102 -0.67 -11.44 -7.69
CA ARG A 102 0.14 -11.04 -8.85
C ARG A 102 0.16 -9.52 -8.98
N GLY A 103 1.04 -9.03 -9.85
CA GLY A 103 1.21 -7.59 -10.09
C GLY A 103 2.09 -6.92 -9.03
N ILE A 104 2.06 -5.60 -9.00
CA ILE A 104 2.89 -4.78 -8.12
C ILE A 104 2.22 -4.70 -6.74
N SER A 105 2.32 -5.78 -5.97
CA SER A 105 1.69 -5.90 -4.65
C SER A 105 2.73 -5.88 -3.53
N ILE A 106 2.73 -4.83 -2.72
CA ILE A 106 3.65 -4.61 -1.59
C ILE A 106 2.86 -4.73 -0.29
N GLY A 107 3.17 -5.77 0.50
CA GLY A 107 2.60 -5.94 1.85
C GLY A 107 3.62 -5.62 2.94
N HIS A 108 3.20 -5.78 4.19
CA HIS A 108 4.04 -5.64 5.37
C HIS A 108 4.74 -4.29 5.50
N VAL A 109 4.18 -3.23 4.92
CA VAL A 109 4.74 -1.88 5.08
C VAL A 109 4.79 -1.52 6.56
N SER A 110 6.01 -1.26 7.03
CA SER A 110 6.30 -1.07 8.44
C SER A 110 7.02 0.26 8.70
N PRO A 111 6.67 1.00 9.76
CA PRO A 111 5.58 0.73 10.73
C PRO A 111 4.17 0.80 10.12
N GLU A 112 3.23 0.05 10.71
CA GLU A 112 1.82 0.05 10.28
C GLU A 112 1.12 1.39 10.54
N ALA A 113 -0.01 1.64 9.88
CA ALA A 113 -0.73 2.90 10.01
C ALA A 113 -1.30 3.11 11.43
N ALA A 114 -1.70 2.03 12.10
CA ALA A 114 -2.23 2.09 13.47
C ALA A 114 -1.19 2.60 14.48
N GLU A 115 0.10 2.42 14.21
CA GLU A 115 1.20 2.92 15.04
C GLU A 115 1.70 4.32 14.62
N GLY A 116 1.01 4.96 13.67
CA GLY A 116 1.44 6.24 13.13
C GLY A 116 2.66 6.11 12.20
N GLY A 117 2.79 4.96 11.54
CA GLY A 117 3.77 4.77 10.48
C GLY A 117 3.50 5.68 9.27
N PRO A 118 4.49 5.90 8.40
CA PRO A 118 4.37 6.84 7.27
C PRO A 118 3.17 6.58 6.35
N ILE A 119 2.77 5.33 6.16
CA ILE A 119 1.60 4.94 5.38
C ILE A 119 0.28 5.55 5.90
N ALA A 120 0.19 5.87 7.21
CA ALA A 120 -0.96 6.58 7.79
C ALA A 120 -1.14 8.00 7.25
N PHE A 121 -0.09 8.61 6.69
CA PHE A 121 -0.08 10.02 6.31
C PHE A 121 -0.16 10.23 4.79
N VAL A 122 -0.26 9.16 4.01
CA VAL A 122 -0.48 9.25 2.56
C VAL A 122 -1.89 9.78 2.29
N GLN A 123 -2.00 10.74 1.38
CA GLN A 123 -3.24 11.35 0.94
C GLN A 123 -3.47 11.07 -0.55
N ASN A 124 -4.73 11.13 -0.98
CA ASN A 124 -5.09 10.96 -2.39
C ASN A 124 -4.34 11.99 -3.25
N GLY A 125 -3.72 11.53 -4.33
CA GLY A 125 -2.96 12.36 -5.25
C GLY A 125 -1.48 12.51 -4.93
N ASP A 126 -1.01 12.12 -3.73
CA ASP A 126 0.43 12.12 -3.44
C ASP A 126 1.17 11.17 -4.40
N ILE A 127 2.35 11.56 -4.85
CA ILE A 127 3.13 10.71 -5.76
C ILE A 127 3.91 9.68 -4.94
N VAL A 128 3.69 8.40 -5.24
CA VAL A 128 4.44 7.28 -4.67
C VAL A 128 5.36 6.70 -5.74
N ASN A 129 6.62 6.53 -5.39
CA ASN A 129 7.66 5.95 -6.23
C ASN A 129 8.06 4.58 -5.66
N ILE A 130 7.95 3.56 -6.50
CA ILE A 130 8.35 2.17 -6.22
C ILE A 130 9.52 1.86 -7.16
N ASP A 131 10.72 1.74 -6.61
CA ASP A 131 11.91 1.38 -7.37
C ASP A 131 12.31 -0.06 -7.05
N LEU A 132 12.09 -0.97 -7.99
CA LEU A 132 12.38 -2.39 -7.83
C LEU A 132 13.88 -2.69 -8.01
N ALA A 133 14.59 -1.88 -8.78
CA ALA A 133 16.02 -2.04 -9.01
C ALA A 133 16.83 -1.60 -7.78
N ASN A 134 16.53 -0.42 -7.26
CA ASN A 134 17.17 0.13 -6.07
C ASN A 134 16.54 -0.33 -4.76
N ARG A 135 15.42 -1.07 -4.85
CA ARG A 135 14.64 -1.59 -3.71
C ARG A 135 14.15 -0.49 -2.78
N THR A 136 13.62 0.58 -3.36
CA THR A 136 13.12 1.72 -2.61
C THR A 136 11.61 1.92 -2.72
N LEU A 137 11.01 2.45 -1.65
CA LEU A 137 9.61 2.80 -1.57
C LEU A 137 9.44 4.19 -0.93
N ASN A 138 9.14 5.19 -1.76
CA ASN A 138 9.15 6.58 -1.34
C ASN A 138 7.86 7.33 -1.66
N LEU A 139 7.41 8.14 -0.71
CA LEU A 139 6.37 9.16 -0.87
C LEU A 139 7.05 10.50 -1.22
N GLN A 140 6.66 11.09 -2.34
CA GLN A 140 7.27 12.33 -2.88
C GLN A 140 6.58 13.56 -2.29
N ILE A 141 6.72 13.76 -0.99
CA ILE A 141 6.32 14.97 -0.28
C ILE A 141 7.49 15.52 0.52
N SER A 142 7.47 16.81 0.85
CA SER A 142 8.52 17.41 1.66
C SER A 142 8.46 16.93 3.11
N GLU A 143 9.59 17.04 3.81
CA GLU A 143 9.66 16.67 5.23
C GLU A 143 8.73 17.54 6.10
N GLU A 144 8.55 18.82 5.73
CA GLU A 144 7.66 19.76 6.41
C GLU A 144 6.19 19.34 6.26
N GLU A 145 5.77 18.97 5.05
CA GLU A 145 4.41 18.48 4.80
C GLU A 145 4.16 17.17 5.57
N PHE A 146 5.13 16.25 5.54
CA PHE A 146 5.04 15.01 6.30
C PHE A 146 4.92 15.26 7.81
N ALA A 147 5.74 16.17 8.35
CA ALA A 147 5.70 16.54 9.77
C ALA A 147 4.38 17.21 10.15
N ALA A 148 3.85 18.10 9.29
CA ALA A 148 2.56 18.76 9.51
C ALA A 148 1.41 17.75 9.57
N ARG A 149 1.38 16.77 8.65
CA ARG A 149 0.38 15.69 8.67
C ARG A 149 0.48 14.84 9.93
N LYS A 150 1.71 14.51 10.34
CA LYS A 150 1.96 13.73 11.56
C LYS A 150 1.49 14.46 12.82
N GLN A 151 1.66 15.78 12.91
CA GLN A 151 1.18 16.59 14.04
C GLN A 151 -0.35 16.61 14.14
N GLN A 152 -1.06 16.52 13.02
CA GLN A 152 -2.53 16.48 12.98
C GLN A 152 -3.10 15.09 13.28
N TRP A 153 -2.26 14.07 13.41
CA TRP A 153 -2.69 12.70 13.65
C TRP A 153 -3.22 12.53 15.07
N LYS A 154 -4.50 12.14 15.17
CA LYS A 154 -5.20 11.97 16.46
C LYS A 154 -4.95 10.62 17.13
N GLY A 155 -4.07 9.79 16.56
CA GLY A 155 -3.91 8.40 16.95
C GLY A 155 -4.91 7.47 16.25
N PHE A 156 -4.72 6.17 16.47
CA PHE A 156 -5.60 5.12 15.97
C PHE A 156 -6.58 4.68 17.08
N GLU A 157 -7.86 4.53 16.72
CA GLU A 157 -8.85 3.92 17.60
C GLU A 157 -9.12 2.47 17.16
N PRO A 158 -8.85 1.46 18.02
CA PRO A 158 -9.09 0.07 17.67
C PRO A 158 -10.56 -0.23 17.38
N LYS A 159 -10.81 -1.00 16.30
CA LYS A 159 -12.14 -1.50 15.93
C LYS A 159 -12.72 -2.46 16.99
N VAL A 160 -11.86 -3.23 17.66
CA VAL A 160 -12.22 -4.18 18.71
C VAL A 160 -11.70 -3.66 20.06
N LYS A 161 -12.61 -3.33 20.98
CA LYS A 161 -12.28 -2.78 22.31
C LYS A 161 -12.25 -3.81 23.44
N THR A 162 -12.77 -5.02 23.18
CA THR A 162 -12.87 -6.13 24.14
C THR A 162 -12.71 -7.45 23.41
N GLY A 163 -12.09 -8.44 24.06
CA GLY A 163 -11.97 -9.82 23.58
C GLY A 163 -12.65 -10.79 24.53
#